data_AF-A0A5R8NC09-F1
#
_entry.id   AF-A0A5R8NC09-F1
#
_cell.length_a   1.000
_cell.length_b   1.000
_cell.length_c   1.000
_cell.angle_alpha   90.00
_cell.angle_beta   90.00
_cell.angle_gamma   90.00
#
_symmetry.space_group_name_H-M   'P 1'
#
loop_
_entity.id
_entity.type
_entity.pdbx_description
1 polymer ?
#
loop_
_entity_poly.entity_id
_entity_poly.type
_entity_poly.pdbx_seq_one_letter_code
_entity_poly.pdbx_strand_id
1 'polypeptide(L)'
;MGTVMIRGAGRLEDVRDVLGMRTPFAWLLAGAFSVTIIVMVFTAATDVGQLWLLTLAATIILAAGWGTMLVPGDPLPTRWAVTLAAATPLGTVLAVSQLRVPLDTSTQLWFVGATSAYLNFLCVRGATSLAWVATIAHVAICGMWSARTGQGAMTGIGFSFINFIPLLMATVFAKVVRPRARSILNLRRQETEAAAAEAAALAIQQERDHRLARLDRTARPLLEIISSGRPLSAEEQYKCRLVEAELRDVIVGGQLVDDEVAQRARAARARGVKVALDDSGGLERADETLRQSVRTVVCDALDYAQAGAVTVRTLPPGRSNLVAILVRDATELRIEITEDGVIRSDLDERPVAMPNDALDLEG
;
A
#
# COMPACT_ATOMS: atom_id res chain seq x y z
N MET A 1 -9.71 -0.31 -15.81
CA MET A 1 -10.40 -1.05 -14.73
C MET A 1 -9.44 -2.12 -14.21
N GLY A 2 -9.04 -2.05 -12.94
CA GLY A 2 -8.08 -2.98 -12.34
C GLY A 2 -7.02 -2.30 -11.49
N THR A 3 -7.43 -1.45 -10.54
CA THR A 3 -6.53 -0.92 -9.51
C THR A 3 -6.15 -2.08 -8.58
N VAL A 4 -5.04 -2.76 -8.90
CA VAL A 4 -4.39 -3.67 -7.97
C VAL A 4 -3.83 -2.83 -6.84
N MET A 5 -4.63 -2.63 -5.79
CA MET A 5 -4.13 -2.18 -4.50
C MET A 5 -3.10 -3.21 -4.03
N ILE A 6 -1.81 -2.87 -4.15
CA ILE A 6 -0.72 -3.60 -3.52
C ILE A 6 -0.84 -3.38 -2.01
N ARG A 7 -1.70 -4.18 -1.40
CA ARG A 7 -1.86 -4.34 0.05
C ARG A 7 -0.68 -5.17 0.56
N GLY A 8 0.52 -4.62 0.52
CA GLY A 8 1.76 -5.34 0.86
C GLY A 8 2.86 -4.51 1.52
N ALA A 9 2.75 -3.18 1.56
CA ALA A 9 3.84 -2.30 2.00
C ALA A 9 4.21 -2.41 3.50
N GLY A 10 3.35 -2.99 4.34
CA GLY A 10 3.59 -3.12 5.79
C GLY A 10 4.22 -4.46 6.25
N ARG A 11 4.46 -5.42 5.33
CA ARG A 11 4.84 -6.80 5.72
C ARG A 11 6.36 -7.05 5.73
N LEU A 12 7.18 -6.08 5.32
CA LEU A 12 8.64 -6.23 5.27
C LEU A 12 9.39 -5.43 6.36
N GLU A 13 8.67 -4.71 7.24
CA GLU A 13 9.30 -3.86 8.26
C GLU A 13 9.79 -4.62 9.49
N ASP A 14 9.27 -5.83 9.72
CA ASP A 14 9.53 -6.59 10.94
C ASP A 14 10.51 -7.73 10.68
N VAL A 15 11.68 -7.71 11.32
CA VAL A 15 12.68 -8.78 11.20
C VAL A 15 12.14 -10.13 11.69
N ARG A 16 11.02 -10.16 12.43
CA ARG A 16 10.29 -11.41 12.71
C ARG A 16 9.86 -12.14 11.43
N ASP A 17 9.56 -11.42 10.35
CA ASP A 17 9.18 -12.01 9.07
C ASP A 17 10.42 -12.52 8.31
N VAL A 18 11.53 -11.77 8.33
CA VAL A 18 12.82 -12.17 7.73
C VAL A 18 13.44 -13.38 8.46
N LEU A 19 13.25 -13.46 9.78
CA LEU A 19 13.73 -14.58 10.60
C LEU A 19 12.79 -15.78 10.61
N GLY A 20 11.65 -15.68 9.94
CA GLY A 20 10.64 -16.73 9.94
C GLY A 20 10.02 -16.97 11.33
N MET A 21 10.10 -16.03 12.28
CA MET A 21 9.46 -16.16 13.60
C MET A 21 7.92 -16.24 13.50
N ARG A 22 7.34 -15.79 12.39
CA ARG A 22 5.90 -15.94 12.10
C ARG A 22 5.56 -17.21 11.31
N THR A 23 6.54 -18.06 11.01
CA THR A 23 6.28 -19.32 10.30
C THR A 23 5.65 -20.34 11.26
N PRO A 24 4.74 -21.21 10.78
CA PRO A 24 4.17 -22.28 11.60
C PRO A 24 5.24 -23.17 12.23
N PHE A 25 6.39 -23.33 11.55
CA PHE A 25 7.54 -24.06 12.07
C PHE A 25 8.15 -23.41 13.32
N ALA A 26 8.33 -22.09 13.34
CA ALA A 26 8.84 -21.38 14.53
C ALA A 26 7.90 -21.50 15.73
N TRP A 27 6.59 -21.47 15.49
CA TRP A 27 5.58 -21.68 16.53
C TRP A 27 5.56 -23.11 17.05
N LEU A 28 5.72 -24.09 16.15
CA LEU A 28 5.85 -25.49 16.52
C LEU A 28 7.09 -25.73 17.37
N LEU A 29 8.23 -25.14 16.98
CA LEU A 29 9.48 -25.24 17.74
C LEU A 29 9.36 -24.59 19.12
N ALA A 30 8.71 -23.43 19.23
CA ALA A 30 8.45 -22.76 20.51
C ALA A 30 7.51 -23.56 21.41
N GLY A 31 6.47 -24.16 20.82
CA GLY A 31 5.57 -25.09 21.50
C GLY A 31 6.30 -26.33 22.02
N ALA A 32 7.08 -27.00 21.17
CA ALA A 32 7.88 -28.16 21.54
C ALA A 32 8.90 -27.82 22.65
N PHE A 33 9.58 -26.68 22.55
CA PHE A 33 10.48 -26.21 23.60
C PHE A 33 9.75 -25.96 24.92
N SER A 34 8.57 -25.34 24.88
CA SER A 34 7.73 -25.11 26.07
C SER A 34 7.34 -26.43 26.72
N VAL A 35 6.95 -27.43 25.93
CA VAL A 35 6.63 -28.78 26.42
C VAL A 35 7.85 -29.41 27.08
N THR A 36 9.04 -29.33 26.47
CA THR A 36 10.29 -29.85 27.06
C THR A 36 10.57 -29.21 28.43
N ILE A 37 10.42 -27.89 28.55
CA ILE A 37 10.60 -27.20 29.84
C ILE A 37 9.58 -27.66 30.88
N ILE A 38 8.30 -27.83 30.50
CA ILE A 38 7.26 -28.34 31.40
C ILE A 38 7.59 -29.76 31.86
N VAL A 39 8.05 -30.64 30.96
CA VAL A 39 8.48 -32.00 31.31
C VAL A 39 9.65 -31.94 32.28
N MET A 40 10.67 -31.11 32.03
CA MET A 40 11.81 -30.98 32.94
C MET A 40 11.40 -30.47 34.32
N VAL A 41 10.50 -29.47 34.38
CA VAL A 41 9.93 -28.96 35.64
C VAL A 41 9.18 -30.07 36.38
N PHE A 42 8.39 -30.88 35.67
CA PHE A 42 7.66 -32.00 36.26
C PHE A 42 8.62 -33.08 36.80
N THR A 43 9.69 -33.40 36.08
CA THR A 43 10.69 -34.35 36.57
C THR A 43 11.49 -33.82 37.76
N ALA A 44 11.68 -32.50 37.86
CA ALA A 44 12.34 -31.87 39.00
C ALA A 44 11.38 -31.69 40.20
N ALA A 45 10.07 -31.75 39.99
CA ALA A 45 9.05 -31.49 41.00
C ALA A 45 9.06 -32.50 42.16
N THR A 46 9.60 -33.71 41.95
CA THR A 46 9.72 -34.74 42.99
C THR A 46 10.68 -34.33 44.12
N ASP A 47 11.64 -33.45 43.84
CA ASP A 47 12.78 -33.17 44.70
C ASP A 47 12.88 -31.71 45.18
N VAL A 48 11.78 -30.95 45.12
CA VAL A 48 11.77 -29.52 45.51
C VAL A 48 11.14 -29.25 46.88
N GLY A 49 11.47 -28.10 47.47
CA GLY A 49 10.91 -27.64 48.73
C GLY A 49 9.43 -27.21 48.62
N GLN A 50 9.12 -26.31 47.69
CA GLN A 50 7.76 -25.83 47.43
C GLN A 50 7.46 -25.79 45.93
N LEU A 51 6.44 -26.55 45.51
CA LEU A 51 6.06 -26.72 44.10
C LEU A 51 5.56 -25.43 43.44
N TRP A 52 4.81 -24.61 44.17
CA TRP A 52 4.19 -23.40 43.62
C TRP A 52 5.24 -22.35 43.17
N LEU A 53 6.36 -22.23 43.91
CA LEU A 53 7.48 -21.34 43.53
C LEU A 53 8.18 -21.83 42.26
N LEU A 54 8.33 -23.14 42.09
CA LEU A 54 8.90 -23.74 40.90
C LEU A 54 8.00 -23.48 39.67
N THR A 55 6.69 -23.67 39.84
CA THR A 55 5.71 -23.38 38.77
C THR A 55 5.66 -21.89 38.43
N LEU A 56 5.83 -21.01 39.42
CA LEU A 56 5.91 -19.57 39.21
C LEU A 56 7.15 -19.19 38.39
N ALA A 57 8.32 -19.76 38.74
CA ALA A 57 9.56 -19.58 37.98
C ALA A 57 9.39 -20.02 36.51
N ALA A 58 8.82 -21.20 36.30
CA ALA A 58 8.56 -21.74 34.96
C ALA A 58 7.61 -20.84 34.16
N THR A 59 6.53 -20.36 34.81
CA THR A 59 5.55 -19.45 34.19
C THR A 59 6.21 -18.14 33.76
N ILE A 60 7.05 -17.54 34.60
CA ILE A 60 7.76 -16.29 34.30
C ILE A 60 8.69 -16.47 33.10
N ILE A 61 9.48 -17.55 33.08
CA ILE A 61 10.45 -17.82 32.00
C ILE A 61 9.74 -18.14 30.68
N LEU A 62 8.69 -18.97 30.71
CA LEU A 62 7.91 -19.30 29.52
C LEU A 62 7.15 -18.09 28.99
N ALA A 63 6.52 -17.31 29.87
CA ALA A 63 5.84 -16.07 29.48
C ALA A 63 6.81 -15.08 28.84
N ALA A 64 8.05 -14.99 29.34
CA ALA A 64 9.09 -14.19 28.70
C ALA A 64 9.46 -14.73 27.31
N GLY A 65 9.64 -16.05 27.18
CA GLY A 65 9.84 -16.72 25.90
C GLY A 65 8.76 -16.39 24.87
N TRP A 66 7.50 -16.62 25.22
CA TRP A 66 6.35 -16.28 24.38
C TRP A 66 6.25 -14.78 24.10
N GLY A 67 6.55 -13.93 25.09
CA GLY A 67 6.60 -12.48 24.93
C GLY A 67 7.60 -12.03 23.87
N THR A 68 8.76 -12.70 23.75
CA THR A 68 9.72 -12.43 22.66
C THR A 68 9.19 -12.77 21.27
N MET A 69 8.14 -13.58 21.13
CA MET A 69 7.51 -13.85 19.84
C MET A 69 6.30 -12.94 19.58
N LEU A 70 5.46 -12.77 20.60
CA LEU A 70 4.17 -12.08 20.51
C LEU A 70 4.30 -10.56 20.41
N VAL A 71 5.19 -9.95 21.20
CA VAL A 71 5.27 -8.48 21.31
C VAL A 71 5.62 -7.86 19.96
N PRO A 72 4.83 -6.92 19.43
CA PRO A 72 5.13 -6.27 18.16
C PRO A 72 6.25 -5.22 18.25
N GLY A 73 6.89 -4.96 17.12
CA GLY A 73 7.93 -3.94 16.97
C GLY A 73 9.33 -4.51 16.78
N ASP A 74 10.12 -3.82 15.95
CA ASP A 74 11.48 -4.22 15.66
C ASP A 74 12.42 -3.02 15.41
N PRO A 75 13.26 -2.63 16.40
CA PRO A 75 13.59 -3.34 17.64
C PRO A 75 12.46 -3.37 18.67
N LEU A 76 12.52 -4.28 19.66
CA LEU A 76 11.54 -4.30 20.75
C LEU A 76 11.48 -2.93 21.44
N PRO A 77 10.27 -2.44 21.77
CA PRO A 77 10.14 -1.28 22.65
C PRO A 77 10.83 -1.53 23.99
N THR A 78 11.58 -0.53 24.49
CA THR A 78 12.43 -0.65 25.68
C THR A 78 11.68 -1.19 26.91
N ARG A 79 10.42 -0.77 27.12
CA ARG A 79 9.56 -1.26 28.22
C ARG A 79 9.38 -2.78 28.22
N TRP A 80 9.21 -3.38 27.04
CA TRP A 80 9.04 -4.82 26.89
C TRP A 80 10.39 -5.52 26.96
N ALA A 81 11.43 -4.94 26.37
CA ALA A 81 12.77 -5.51 26.45
C ALA A 81 13.28 -5.61 27.90
N VAL A 82 13.06 -4.58 28.71
CA VAL A 82 13.47 -4.55 30.13
C VAL A 82 12.67 -5.57 30.96
N THR A 83 11.36 -5.67 30.76
CA THR A 83 10.52 -6.65 31.49
C THR A 83 10.88 -8.09 31.14
N LEU A 84 11.10 -8.38 29.86
CA LEU A 84 11.52 -9.71 29.39
C LEU A 84 12.95 -10.06 29.88
N ALA A 85 13.86 -9.09 29.92
CA ALA A 85 15.20 -9.28 30.48
C ALA A 85 15.16 -9.53 31.99
N ALA A 86 14.32 -8.80 32.74
CA ALA A 86 14.17 -8.95 34.19
C ALA A 86 13.54 -10.29 34.60
N ALA A 87 12.80 -10.95 33.71
CA ALA A 87 12.25 -12.28 33.94
C ALA A 87 13.34 -13.35 34.17
N THR A 88 14.54 -13.19 33.57
CA THR A 88 15.65 -14.14 33.75
C THR A 88 16.15 -14.17 35.20
N PRO A 89 16.65 -13.05 35.78
CA PRO A 89 17.16 -13.08 37.15
C PRO A 89 16.05 -13.45 38.15
N LEU A 90 14.83 -12.97 37.95
CA LEU A 90 13.70 -13.33 38.81
C LEU A 90 13.39 -14.83 38.77
N GLY A 91 13.23 -15.40 37.58
CA GLY A 91 12.97 -16.83 37.40
C GLY A 91 14.14 -17.69 37.89
N THR A 92 15.38 -17.22 37.72
CA THR A 92 16.59 -17.91 38.20
C THR A 92 16.61 -17.97 39.72
N VAL A 93 16.40 -16.85 40.41
CA VAL A 93 16.35 -16.80 41.88
C VAL A 93 15.27 -17.73 42.43
N LEU A 94 14.08 -17.68 41.83
CA LEU A 94 12.96 -18.52 42.23
C LEU A 94 13.21 -20.01 41.95
N ALA A 95 13.95 -20.35 40.89
CA ALA A 95 14.29 -21.74 40.62
C ALA A 95 15.32 -22.25 41.64
N VAL A 96 16.46 -21.54 41.79
CA VAL A 96 17.56 -21.99 42.68
C VAL A 96 17.17 -22.03 44.15
N SER A 97 16.19 -21.24 44.60
CA SER A 97 15.68 -21.30 45.98
C SER A 97 14.98 -22.62 46.31
N GLN A 98 14.52 -23.35 45.29
CA GLN A 98 13.77 -24.60 45.46
C GLN A 98 14.62 -25.86 45.26
N LEU A 99 15.86 -25.71 44.75
CA LEU A 99 16.77 -26.81 44.49
C LEU A 99 17.31 -27.38 45.81
N ARG A 100 17.21 -28.70 45.98
CA ARG A 100 17.93 -29.43 47.02
C ARG A 100 19.38 -29.64 46.60
N VAL A 101 20.27 -29.64 47.57
CA VAL A 101 21.71 -29.83 47.38
C VAL A 101 22.13 -31.06 48.21
N PRO A 102 22.98 -31.96 47.67
CA PRO A 102 23.59 -31.95 46.33
C PRO A 102 22.60 -32.19 45.18
N LEU A 103 23.03 -31.85 43.96
CA LEU A 103 22.22 -32.07 42.75
C LEU A 103 22.23 -33.55 42.36
N ASP A 104 21.05 -34.11 42.15
CA ASP A 104 20.86 -35.53 41.82
C ASP A 104 20.77 -35.76 40.31
N THR A 105 20.25 -34.78 39.55
CA THR A 105 20.04 -34.91 38.10
C THR A 105 20.19 -33.57 37.40
N SER A 106 20.71 -33.59 36.16
CA SER A 106 20.86 -32.39 35.32
C SER A 106 19.55 -31.68 35.00
N THR A 107 18.40 -32.38 35.08
CA THR A 107 17.06 -31.82 34.89
C THR A 107 16.68 -30.79 35.95
N GLN A 108 17.31 -30.81 37.14
CA GLN A 108 17.11 -29.81 38.18
C GLN A 108 17.56 -28.40 37.73
N LEU A 109 18.45 -28.32 36.73
CA LEU A 109 18.95 -27.07 36.13
C LEU A 109 18.16 -26.64 34.87
N TRP A 110 16.90 -27.09 34.71
CA TRP A 110 16.03 -26.77 33.57
C TRP A 110 16.00 -25.28 33.18
N PHE A 111 16.08 -24.39 34.18
CA PHE A 111 16.01 -22.94 33.99
C PHE A 111 17.24 -22.37 33.25
N VAL A 112 18.40 -23.04 33.32
CA VAL A 112 19.64 -22.60 32.67
C VAL A 112 19.50 -22.59 31.16
N GLY A 113 18.98 -23.68 30.58
CA GLY A 113 18.69 -23.76 29.15
C GLY A 113 17.47 -22.92 28.75
N ALA A 114 16.43 -22.88 29.59
CA ALA A 114 15.20 -22.13 29.34
C ALA A 114 15.45 -20.62 29.17
N THR A 115 16.22 -20.04 30.10
CA THR A 115 16.59 -18.61 30.07
C THR A 115 17.49 -18.28 28.88
N SER A 116 18.49 -19.11 28.61
CA SER A 116 19.37 -18.98 27.45
C SER A 116 18.60 -18.89 26.13
N ALA A 117 17.66 -19.81 25.90
CA ALA A 117 16.91 -19.89 24.65
C ALA A 117 16.21 -18.57 24.31
N TYR A 118 15.46 -17.99 25.25
CA TYR A 118 14.72 -16.76 24.96
C TYR A 118 15.61 -15.50 24.98
N LEU A 119 16.69 -15.48 25.76
CA LEU A 119 17.65 -14.37 25.73
C LEU A 119 18.35 -14.27 24.37
N ASN A 120 18.58 -15.39 23.68
CA ASN A 120 19.05 -15.39 22.29
C ASN A 120 18.04 -14.68 21.37
N PHE A 121 16.74 -14.97 21.50
CA PHE A 121 15.71 -14.26 20.75
C PHE A 121 15.63 -12.78 21.11
N LEU A 122 15.74 -12.44 22.39
CA LEU A 122 15.78 -11.05 22.85
C LEU A 122 16.97 -10.27 22.24
N CYS A 123 18.14 -10.92 22.16
CA CYS A 123 19.33 -10.38 21.50
C CYS A 123 19.09 -10.13 20.01
N VAL A 124 18.57 -11.14 19.29
CA VAL A 124 18.29 -11.05 17.85
C VAL A 124 17.27 -9.94 17.54
N ARG A 125 16.28 -9.76 18.41
CA ARG A 125 15.29 -8.69 18.27
C ARG A 125 15.76 -7.29 18.70
N GLY A 126 17.07 -7.12 18.92
CA GLY A 126 17.72 -5.80 19.04
C GLY A 126 17.92 -5.30 20.47
N ALA A 127 17.55 -6.09 21.49
CA ALA A 127 17.82 -5.79 22.89
C ALA A 127 19.10 -6.50 23.38
N THR A 128 20.17 -6.45 22.57
CA THR A 128 21.43 -7.18 22.82
C THR A 128 22.07 -6.83 24.16
N SER A 129 22.15 -5.55 24.52
CA SER A 129 22.75 -5.14 25.81
C SER A 129 21.99 -5.70 27.00
N LEU A 130 20.65 -5.65 26.97
CA LEU A 130 19.79 -6.20 28.01
C LEU A 130 19.90 -7.73 28.11
N ALA A 131 20.04 -8.43 26.98
CA ALA A 131 20.26 -9.88 26.98
C ALA A 131 21.59 -10.27 27.63
N TRP A 132 22.67 -9.50 27.38
CA TRP A 132 23.95 -9.68 28.05
C TRP A 132 23.87 -9.39 29.55
N VAL A 133 23.23 -8.30 29.95
CA VAL A 133 23.03 -7.96 31.36
C VAL A 133 22.24 -9.07 32.08
N ALA A 134 21.15 -9.56 31.48
CA ALA A 134 20.35 -10.65 32.04
C ALA A 134 21.16 -11.96 32.17
N THR A 135 22.01 -12.27 31.18
CA THR A 135 22.88 -13.45 31.19
C THR A 135 23.94 -13.36 32.29
N ILE A 136 24.60 -12.20 32.43
CA ILE A 136 25.59 -11.96 33.49
C ILE A 136 24.92 -12.05 34.87
N ALA A 137 23.72 -11.48 35.02
CA ALA A 137 22.95 -11.59 36.26
C ALA A 137 22.59 -13.04 36.59
N HIS A 138 22.13 -13.82 35.61
CA HIS A 138 21.86 -15.26 35.77
C HIS A 138 23.11 -16.03 36.24
N VAL A 139 24.25 -15.83 35.58
CA VAL A 139 25.53 -16.48 35.94
C VAL A 139 25.95 -16.09 37.37
N ALA A 140 25.83 -14.82 37.73
CA ALA A 140 26.14 -14.34 39.07
C ALA A 140 25.22 -14.95 40.14
N ILE A 141 23.94 -15.10 39.86
CA ILE A 141 22.98 -15.77 40.76
C ILE A 141 23.36 -17.24 40.96
N CYS A 142 23.65 -17.98 39.90
CA CYS A 142 24.08 -19.38 39.97
C CYS A 142 25.40 -19.54 40.74
N GLY A 143 26.38 -18.66 40.49
CA GLY A 143 27.65 -18.63 41.21
C GLY A 143 27.46 -18.34 42.70
N MET A 144 26.62 -17.35 43.05
CA MET A 144 26.33 -17.02 44.44
C MET A 144 25.58 -18.15 45.17
N TRP A 145 24.60 -18.77 44.52
CA TRP A 145 23.85 -19.89 45.07
C TRP A 145 24.75 -21.11 45.32
N SER A 146 25.57 -21.50 44.34
CA SER A 146 26.51 -22.63 44.48
C SER A 146 27.57 -22.40 45.56
N ALA A 147 28.03 -21.15 45.73
CA ALA A 147 28.92 -20.76 46.83
C ALA A 147 28.24 -20.91 48.20
N ARG A 148 27.00 -20.42 48.34
CA ARG A 148 26.25 -20.49 49.62
C ARG A 148 25.85 -21.90 50.02
N THR A 149 25.72 -22.80 49.05
CA THR A 149 25.32 -24.19 49.29
C THR A 149 26.51 -25.15 49.44
N GLY A 150 27.75 -24.63 49.47
CA GLY A 150 28.96 -25.41 49.73
C GLY A 150 29.52 -26.16 48.50
N GLN A 151 28.92 -26.00 47.32
CA GLN A 151 29.37 -26.63 46.07
C GLN A 151 30.52 -25.88 45.38
N GLY A 152 30.83 -24.67 45.85
CA GLY A 152 31.84 -23.77 45.28
C GLY A 152 31.29 -22.90 44.15
N ALA A 153 31.69 -21.62 44.13
CA ALA A 153 31.19 -20.62 43.18
C ALA A 153 31.43 -21.00 41.70
N MET A 154 32.57 -21.66 41.43
CA MET A 154 32.96 -22.06 40.07
C MET A 154 32.02 -23.11 39.48
N THR A 155 31.41 -23.95 40.31
CA THR A 155 30.47 -24.98 39.88
C THR A 155 29.21 -24.34 39.28
N GLY A 156 28.63 -23.36 39.97
CA GLY A 156 27.46 -22.63 39.47
C GLY A 156 27.76 -21.76 38.24
N ILE A 157 28.95 -21.15 38.18
CA ILE A 157 29.40 -20.42 36.98
C ILE A 157 29.55 -21.39 35.79
N GLY A 158 30.13 -22.58 36.02
CA GLY A 158 30.34 -23.60 35.00
C GLY A 158 29.03 -24.07 34.34
N PHE A 159 27.98 -24.28 35.13
CA PHE A 159 26.67 -24.67 34.60
C PHE A 159 26.09 -23.62 33.62
N SER A 160 26.26 -22.34 33.92
CA SER A 160 25.73 -21.25 33.10
C SER A 160 26.67 -20.82 31.97
N PHE A 161 27.94 -21.22 31.98
CA PHE A 161 28.93 -20.82 30.99
C PHE A 161 28.56 -21.24 29.56
N ILE A 162 27.88 -22.38 29.42
CA ILE A 162 27.41 -22.90 28.12
C ILE A 162 26.50 -21.91 27.37
N ASN A 163 25.85 -20.97 28.07
CA ASN A 163 24.93 -20.00 27.49
C ASN A 163 25.63 -18.83 26.77
N PHE A 164 26.94 -18.63 26.98
CA PHE A 164 27.69 -17.55 26.34
C PHE A 164 27.86 -17.78 24.83
N ILE A 165 28.10 -19.02 24.40
CA ILE A 165 28.36 -19.33 23.00
C ILE A 165 27.13 -19.03 22.12
N PRO A 166 25.92 -19.53 22.44
CA PRO A 166 24.71 -19.17 21.69
C PRO A 166 24.44 -17.66 21.68
N LEU A 167 24.66 -16.97 22.82
CA LEU A 167 24.42 -15.54 22.91
C LEU A 167 25.41 -14.73 22.06
N LEU A 168 26.66 -15.17 21.97
CA LEU A 168 27.67 -14.56 21.11
C LEU A 168 27.30 -14.76 19.63
N MET A 169 26.84 -15.96 19.24
CA MET A 169 26.32 -16.21 17.90
C MET A 169 25.10 -15.33 17.60
N ALA A 170 24.15 -15.22 18.54
CA ALA A 170 22.99 -14.34 18.44
C ALA A 170 23.39 -12.86 18.32
N THR A 171 24.48 -12.44 18.98
CA THR A 171 25.02 -11.09 18.91
C THR A 171 25.60 -10.79 17.52
N VAL A 172 26.38 -11.73 16.96
CA VAL A 172 26.90 -11.61 15.59
C VAL A 172 25.74 -11.52 14.61
N PHE A 173 24.74 -12.38 14.77
CA PHE A 173 23.54 -12.35 13.93
C PHE A 173 22.82 -11.00 14.00
N ALA A 174 22.59 -10.48 15.22
CA ALA A 174 21.90 -9.22 15.46
C ALA A 174 22.66 -8.01 14.88
N LYS A 175 24.00 -7.99 14.97
CA LYS A 175 24.82 -6.84 14.55
C LYS A 175 25.27 -6.91 13.09
N VAL A 176 25.43 -8.09 12.52
CA VAL A 176 26.05 -8.27 11.20
C VAL A 176 25.03 -8.66 10.13
N VAL A 177 24.17 -9.65 10.42
CA VAL A 177 23.24 -10.21 9.42
C VAL A 177 22.03 -9.29 9.26
N ARG A 178 21.48 -8.79 10.37
CA ARG A 178 20.25 -8.01 10.38
C ARG A 178 20.34 -6.68 9.61
N PRO A 179 21.38 -5.83 9.77
CA PRO A 179 21.48 -4.59 8.99
C PRO A 179 21.60 -4.84 7.48
N ARG A 180 22.31 -5.91 7.09
CA ARG A 180 22.53 -6.29 5.69
C ARG A 180 21.27 -6.83 5.02
N ALA A 181 20.49 -7.66 5.72
CA ALA A 181 19.21 -8.12 5.20
C ALA A 181 18.25 -6.94 4.95
N ARG A 182 18.19 -5.97 5.89
CA ARG A 182 17.40 -4.75 5.72
C ARG A 182 17.87 -3.89 4.55
N SER A 183 19.18 -3.73 4.36
CA SER A 183 19.70 -2.94 3.24
C SER A 183 19.36 -3.58 1.89
N ILE A 184 19.45 -4.91 1.76
CA ILE A 184 19.08 -5.62 0.52
C ILE A 184 17.59 -5.44 0.20
N LEU A 185 16.71 -5.57 1.21
CA LEU A 185 15.27 -5.37 1.00
C LEU A 185 14.95 -3.92 0.62
N ASN A 186 15.61 -2.94 1.23
CA ASN A 186 15.43 -1.54 0.88
C ASN A 186 15.93 -1.24 -0.54
N LEU A 187 17.07 -1.80 -0.96
CA LEU A 187 17.57 -1.67 -2.32
C LEU A 187 16.60 -2.28 -3.34
N ARG A 188 16.07 -3.48 -3.05
CA ARG A 188 15.05 -4.11 -3.90
C ARG A 188 13.80 -3.23 -4.03
N ARG A 189 13.36 -2.61 -2.94
CA ARG A 189 12.23 -1.67 -2.97
C ARG A 189 12.53 -0.44 -3.83
N GLN A 190 13.72 0.15 -3.67
CA GLN A 190 14.15 1.27 -4.49
C GLN A 190 14.25 0.90 -5.98
N GLU A 191 14.77 -0.27 -6.31
CA GLU A 191 14.80 -0.79 -7.69
C GLU A 191 13.38 -0.93 -8.25
N THR A 192 12.43 -1.46 -7.48
CA THR A 192 11.04 -1.59 -7.94
C THR A 192 10.35 -0.24 -8.13
N GLU A 193 10.59 0.73 -7.24
CA GLU A 193 10.04 2.08 -7.34
C GLU A 193 10.66 2.83 -8.54
N ALA A 194 11.97 2.68 -8.76
CA ALA A 194 12.67 3.25 -9.91
C ALA A 194 12.18 2.65 -11.23
N ALA A 195 12.03 1.32 -11.31
CA ALA A 195 11.51 0.65 -12.50
C ALA A 195 10.06 1.08 -12.83
N ALA A 196 9.22 1.27 -11.80
CA ALA A 196 7.86 1.79 -12.00
C ALA A 196 7.87 3.24 -12.53
N ALA A 197 8.74 4.10 -11.99
CA ALA A 197 8.90 5.47 -12.46
C ALA A 197 9.43 5.55 -13.91
N GLU A 198 10.40 4.70 -14.25
CA GLU A 198 10.93 4.59 -15.61
C GLU A 198 9.86 4.13 -16.61
N ALA A 199 9.07 3.10 -16.25
CA ALA A 199 7.96 2.64 -17.08
C ALA A 199 6.91 3.74 -17.32
N ALA A 200 6.57 4.52 -16.30
CA ALA A 200 5.67 5.66 -16.44
C ALA A 200 6.24 6.76 -17.34
N ALA A 201 7.53 7.07 -17.22
CA ALA A 201 8.21 8.03 -18.08
C ALA A 201 8.23 7.57 -19.55
N LEU A 202 8.49 6.28 -19.80
CA LEU A 202 8.44 5.69 -21.14
C LEU A 202 7.04 5.77 -21.75
N ALA A 203 5.99 5.49 -20.96
CA ALA A 203 4.62 5.61 -21.44
C ALA A 203 4.26 7.06 -21.83
N ILE A 204 4.69 8.05 -21.05
CA ILE A 204 4.51 9.47 -21.38
C ILE A 204 5.24 9.84 -22.68
N GLN A 205 6.47 9.35 -22.87
CA GLN A 205 7.22 9.60 -24.10
C GLN A 205 6.54 8.95 -25.31
N GLN A 206 6.10 7.70 -25.20
CA GLN A 206 5.37 6.99 -26.26
C GLN A 206 4.09 7.74 -26.67
N GLU A 207 3.31 8.22 -25.69
CA GLU A 207 2.11 9.00 -25.96
C GLU A 207 2.44 10.33 -26.66
N ARG A 208 3.50 11.01 -26.22
CA ARG A 208 3.97 12.25 -26.85
C ARG A 208 4.39 12.01 -28.30
N ASP A 209 5.16 10.96 -28.54
CA ASP A 209 5.66 10.62 -29.88
C ASP A 209 4.51 10.22 -30.80
N HIS A 210 3.50 9.50 -30.29
CA HIS A 210 2.28 9.18 -31.04
C HIS A 210 1.50 10.45 -31.42
N ARG A 211 1.34 11.40 -30.49
CA ARG A 211 0.71 12.70 -30.76
C ARG A 211 1.48 13.51 -31.80
N LEU A 212 2.81 13.57 -31.68
CA LEU A 212 3.66 14.27 -32.65
C LEU A 212 3.56 13.64 -34.04
N ALA A 213 3.60 12.31 -34.15
CA ALA A 213 3.46 11.61 -35.43
C ALA A 213 2.10 11.87 -36.10
N ARG A 214 1.02 11.96 -35.31
CA ARG A 214 -0.31 12.34 -35.81
C ARG A 214 -0.36 13.77 -36.33
N LEU A 215 0.24 14.71 -35.59
CA LEU A 215 0.36 16.11 -36.01
C LEU A 215 1.17 16.23 -37.31
N ASP A 216 2.30 15.54 -37.40
CA ASP A 216 3.13 15.51 -38.60
C ASP A 216 2.34 14.98 -39.81
N ARG A 217 1.60 13.87 -39.66
CA ARG A 217 0.82 13.31 -40.77
C ARG A 217 -0.28 14.26 -41.27
N THR A 218 -0.86 15.05 -40.39
CA THR A 218 -2.04 15.87 -40.70
C THR A 218 -1.68 17.28 -41.16
N ALA A 219 -0.73 17.94 -40.48
CA ALA A 219 -0.41 19.35 -40.71
C ALA A 219 0.78 19.56 -41.66
N ARG A 220 1.79 18.69 -41.64
CA ARG A 220 3.02 18.86 -42.43
C ARG A 220 2.78 19.03 -43.94
N PRO A 221 1.90 18.22 -44.60
CA PRO A 221 1.69 18.36 -46.04
C PRO A 221 1.12 19.74 -46.43
N LEU A 222 0.24 20.30 -45.59
CA LEU A 222 -0.34 21.63 -45.83
C LEU A 222 0.70 22.74 -45.62
N LEU A 223 1.54 22.60 -44.58
CA LEU A 223 2.63 23.54 -44.32
C LEU A 223 3.68 23.54 -45.44
N GLU A 224 3.98 22.37 -46.01
CA GLU A 224 4.87 22.24 -47.17
C GLU A 224 4.28 22.94 -48.42
N ILE A 225 2.98 22.78 -48.67
CA ILE A 225 2.29 23.50 -49.76
C ILE A 225 2.36 25.02 -49.54
N ILE A 226 2.08 25.51 -48.33
CA ILE A 226 2.17 26.94 -48.00
C ILE A 226 3.60 27.45 -48.19
N SER A 227 4.61 26.66 -47.77
CA SER A 227 6.01 27.01 -47.90
C SER A 227 6.49 27.14 -49.35
N SER A 228 5.83 26.47 -50.29
CA SER A 228 6.15 26.56 -51.72
C SER A 228 5.84 27.94 -52.34
N GLY A 229 5.08 28.79 -51.64
CA GLY A 229 4.75 30.15 -52.07
C GLY A 229 3.73 30.25 -53.20
N ARG A 230 3.16 29.13 -53.67
CA ARG A 230 2.10 29.14 -54.68
C ARG A 230 0.75 29.55 -54.09
N PRO A 231 -0.15 30.18 -54.88
CA PRO A 231 -1.51 30.44 -54.43
C PRO A 231 -2.26 29.11 -54.17
N LEU A 232 -2.98 29.07 -53.05
CA LEU A 232 -3.79 27.92 -52.64
C LEU A 232 -5.08 27.86 -53.46
N SER A 233 -5.41 26.69 -53.98
CA SER A 233 -6.72 26.43 -54.59
C SER A 233 -7.85 26.51 -53.56
N ALA A 234 -9.10 26.69 -54.01
CA ALA A 234 -10.25 26.72 -53.11
C ALA A 234 -10.39 25.44 -52.26
N GLU A 235 -10.03 24.28 -52.82
CA GLU A 235 -10.05 22.99 -52.11
C GLU A 235 -8.97 22.93 -51.02
N GLU A 236 -7.77 23.42 -51.29
CA GLU A 236 -6.67 23.47 -50.32
C GLU A 236 -6.96 24.46 -49.20
N GLN A 237 -7.57 25.62 -49.51
CA GLN A 237 -8.01 26.58 -48.50
C GLN A 237 -9.06 25.97 -47.56
N TYR A 238 -9.99 25.17 -48.10
CA TYR A 238 -10.97 24.44 -47.29
C TYR A 238 -10.29 23.40 -46.39
N LYS A 239 -9.36 22.61 -46.93
CA LYS A 239 -8.57 21.63 -46.15
C LYS A 239 -7.76 22.29 -45.02
N CYS A 240 -7.13 23.43 -45.28
CA CYS A 240 -6.41 24.21 -44.25
C CYS A 240 -7.34 24.67 -43.13
N ARG A 241 -8.53 25.20 -43.45
CA ARG A 241 -9.51 25.60 -42.43
C ARG A 241 -10.02 24.43 -41.60
N LEU A 242 -10.21 23.26 -42.23
CA LEU A 242 -10.65 22.07 -41.51
C LEU A 242 -9.59 21.56 -40.52
N VAL A 243 -8.33 21.51 -40.95
CA VAL A 243 -7.20 21.09 -40.08
C VAL A 243 -6.94 22.12 -38.98
N GLU A 244 -7.04 23.42 -39.26
CA GLU A 244 -6.92 24.45 -38.23
C GLU A 244 -8.02 24.33 -37.16
N ALA A 245 -9.27 24.15 -37.57
CA ALA A 245 -10.38 23.95 -36.66
C ALA A 245 -10.19 22.69 -35.78
N GLU A 246 -9.71 21.59 -36.36
CA GLU A 246 -9.41 20.37 -35.62
C GLU A 246 -8.27 20.56 -34.61
N LEU A 247 -7.16 21.20 -35.00
CA LEU A 247 -6.06 21.47 -34.09
C LEU A 247 -6.47 22.44 -32.96
N ARG A 248 -7.29 23.43 -33.29
CA ARG A 248 -7.83 24.38 -32.31
C ARG A 248 -8.73 23.67 -31.30
N ASP A 249 -9.60 22.77 -31.74
CA ASP A 249 -10.45 22.00 -30.83
C ASP A 249 -9.62 21.12 -29.89
N VAL A 250 -8.52 20.53 -30.36
CA VAL A 250 -7.65 19.72 -29.49
C VAL A 250 -7.01 20.58 -28.40
N ILE A 251 -6.67 21.84 -28.71
CA ILE A 251 -6.04 22.76 -27.73
C ILE A 251 -7.09 23.35 -26.78
N VAL A 252 -8.22 23.81 -27.31
CA VAL A 252 -9.24 24.56 -26.56
C VAL A 252 -10.23 23.62 -25.88
N GLY A 253 -10.48 22.45 -26.46
CA GLY A 253 -11.39 21.43 -25.94
C GLY A 253 -10.76 20.48 -24.91
N GLY A 254 -9.47 20.60 -24.59
CA GLY A 254 -8.87 19.94 -23.42
C GLY A 254 -9.26 18.47 -23.22
N GLN A 255 -9.85 18.14 -22.08
CA GLN A 255 -10.27 16.78 -21.70
C GLN A 255 -11.60 16.35 -22.35
N LEU A 256 -12.34 17.28 -22.96
CA LEU A 256 -13.60 17.04 -23.65
C LEU A 256 -13.38 16.33 -25.00
N VAL A 257 -12.24 16.56 -25.64
CA VAL A 257 -11.94 16.05 -26.99
C VAL A 257 -11.10 14.78 -26.90
N ASP A 258 -11.68 13.67 -27.33
CA ASP A 258 -10.95 12.44 -27.65
C ASP A 258 -11.03 12.14 -29.16
N ASP A 259 -10.44 11.01 -29.58
CA ASP A 259 -10.40 10.62 -31.00
C ASP A 259 -11.79 10.46 -31.61
N GLU A 260 -12.76 9.98 -30.81
CA GLU A 260 -14.13 9.78 -31.26
C GLU A 260 -14.86 11.13 -31.43
N VAL A 261 -14.82 12.00 -30.43
CA VAL A 261 -15.42 13.34 -30.48
C VAL A 261 -14.83 14.15 -31.64
N ALA A 262 -13.51 14.09 -31.84
CA ALA A 262 -12.85 14.76 -32.97
C ALA A 262 -13.36 14.25 -34.33
N GLN A 263 -13.56 12.94 -34.48
CA GLN A 263 -14.07 12.35 -35.71
C GLN A 263 -15.53 12.78 -35.99
N ARG A 264 -16.41 12.75 -34.97
CA ARG A 264 -17.81 13.19 -35.09
C ARG A 264 -17.90 14.69 -35.38
N ALA A 265 -17.07 15.52 -34.74
CA ALA A 265 -16.99 16.95 -35.01
C ALA A 265 -16.56 17.24 -36.45
N ARG A 266 -15.59 16.50 -36.99
CA ARG A 266 -15.18 16.60 -38.40
C ARG A 266 -16.31 16.21 -39.34
N ALA A 267 -17.04 15.13 -39.06
CA ALA A 267 -18.18 14.70 -39.85
C ALA A 267 -19.30 15.76 -39.85
N ALA A 268 -19.60 16.37 -38.70
CA ALA A 268 -20.56 17.46 -38.58
C ALA A 268 -20.15 18.69 -39.40
N ARG A 269 -18.87 19.08 -39.35
CA ARG A 269 -18.34 20.18 -40.19
C ARG A 269 -18.42 19.89 -41.67
N ALA A 270 -18.19 18.65 -42.09
CA ALA A 270 -18.34 18.23 -43.48
C ALA A 270 -19.79 18.37 -43.98
N ARG A 271 -20.79 18.25 -43.08
CA ARG A 271 -22.21 18.54 -43.36
C ARG A 271 -22.54 20.04 -43.40
N GLY A 272 -21.60 20.92 -43.04
CA GLY A 272 -21.80 22.36 -42.99
C GLY A 272 -22.19 22.92 -41.61
N VAL A 273 -22.15 22.10 -40.55
CA VAL A 273 -22.43 22.53 -39.17
C VAL A 273 -21.24 23.30 -38.59
N LYS A 274 -21.49 24.45 -37.95
CA LYS A 274 -20.46 25.19 -37.19
C LYS A 274 -20.27 24.57 -35.81
N VAL A 275 -19.15 23.89 -35.59
CA VAL A 275 -18.83 23.25 -34.30
C VAL A 275 -17.83 24.08 -33.50
N ALA A 276 -18.13 24.37 -32.23
CA ALA A 276 -17.24 25.01 -31.26
C ALA A 276 -17.16 24.17 -29.98
N LEU A 277 -15.96 23.74 -29.61
CA LEU A 277 -15.68 22.95 -28.41
C LEU A 277 -14.77 23.76 -27.48
N ASP A 278 -15.19 23.98 -26.24
CA ASP A 278 -14.47 24.77 -25.23
C ASP A 278 -14.42 24.03 -23.90
N ASP A 279 -13.22 23.72 -23.43
CA ASP A 279 -12.99 23.16 -22.10
C ASP A 279 -12.46 24.25 -21.15
N SER A 280 -13.35 24.81 -20.34
CA SER A 280 -13.02 25.75 -19.27
C SER A 280 -12.68 25.06 -17.93
N GLY A 281 -12.33 23.76 -17.93
CA GLY A 281 -11.81 23.03 -16.77
C GLY A 281 -12.84 22.28 -15.92
N GLY A 282 -14.10 22.21 -16.35
CA GLY A 282 -15.17 21.53 -15.59
C GLY A 282 -14.95 20.02 -15.40
N LEU A 283 -14.16 19.40 -16.27
CA LEU A 283 -13.90 17.95 -16.27
C LEU A 283 -12.65 17.53 -15.49
N GLU A 284 -11.89 18.47 -14.92
CA GLU A 284 -10.63 18.15 -14.21
C GLU A 284 -10.86 17.27 -12.96
N ARG A 285 -11.99 17.46 -12.27
CA ARG A 285 -12.36 16.71 -11.05
C ARG A 285 -13.29 15.52 -11.31
N ALA A 286 -13.82 15.39 -12.54
CA ALA A 286 -14.70 14.29 -12.91
C ALA A 286 -13.95 12.95 -12.88
N ASP A 287 -14.63 11.87 -12.51
CA ASP A 287 -14.07 10.52 -12.67
C ASP A 287 -14.11 10.07 -14.15
N GLU A 288 -13.41 8.99 -14.47
CA GLU A 288 -13.32 8.52 -15.86
C GLU A 288 -14.69 8.09 -16.42
N THR A 289 -15.57 7.58 -15.56
CA THR A 289 -16.93 7.18 -15.95
C THR A 289 -17.80 8.36 -16.37
N LEU A 290 -17.77 9.45 -15.61
CA LEU A 290 -18.49 10.67 -15.93
C LEU A 290 -17.93 11.34 -17.18
N ARG A 291 -16.60 11.37 -17.35
CA ARG A 291 -15.97 11.87 -18.59
C ARG A 291 -16.46 11.10 -19.82
N GLN A 292 -16.53 9.77 -19.74
CA GLN A 292 -16.99 8.94 -20.85
C GLN A 292 -18.48 9.18 -21.17
N SER A 293 -19.33 9.34 -20.15
CA SER A 293 -20.74 9.68 -20.34
C SER A 293 -20.90 11.03 -21.03
N VAL A 294 -20.15 12.06 -20.59
CA VAL A 294 -20.16 13.39 -21.21
C VAL A 294 -19.76 13.30 -22.68
N ARG A 295 -18.67 12.59 -23.01
CA ARG A 295 -18.21 12.41 -24.40
C ARG A 295 -19.25 11.71 -25.26
N THR A 296 -19.94 10.71 -24.71
CA THR A 296 -21.02 10.00 -25.41
C THR A 296 -22.16 10.96 -25.78
N VAL A 297 -22.62 11.78 -24.84
CA VAL A 297 -23.68 12.78 -25.07
C VAL A 297 -23.23 13.83 -26.10
N VAL A 298 -21.96 14.24 -26.07
CA VAL A 298 -21.39 15.15 -27.07
C VAL A 298 -21.38 14.52 -28.47
N CYS A 299 -20.97 13.27 -28.60
CA CYS A 299 -21.01 12.53 -29.86
C CYS A 299 -22.44 12.46 -30.41
N ASP A 300 -23.42 12.11 -29.58
CA ASP A 300 -24.83 12.02 -29.98
C ASP A 300 -25.37 13.37 -30.44
N ALA A 301 -25.04 14.46 -29.74
CA ALA A 301 -25.43 15.82 -30.12
C ALA A 301 -24.79 16.26 -31.45
N LEU A 302 -23.53 15.88 -31.69
CA LEU A 302 -22.83 16.16 -32.95
C LEU A 302 -23.41 15.38 -34.13
N ASP A 303 -23.91 14.16 -33.92
CA ASP A 303 -24.56 13.37 -34.96
C ASP A 303 -25.99 13.81 -35.25
N TYR A 304 -26.71 14.26 -34.22
CA TYR A 304 -28.06 14.78 -34.36
C TYR A 304 -28.11 16.04 -35.24
N ALA A 305 -27.11 16.93 -35.11
CA ALA A 305 -27.08 18.19 -35.86
C ALA A 305 -26.87 17.96 -37.38
N GLN A 306 -27.88 18.31 -38.18
CA GLN A 306 -27.82 18.23 -39.64
C GLN A 306 -27.46 19.57 -40.29
N ALA A 307 -27.84 20.70 -39.68
CA ALA A 307 -27.45 22.04 -40.11
C ALA A 307 -27.22 22.99 -38.90
N GLY A 308 -26.74 24.21 -39.17
CA GLY A 308 -26.61 25.27 -38.17
C GLY A 308 -25.31 25.24 -37.35
N ALA A 309 -25.39 25.23 -36.01
CA ALA A 309 -24.24 25.32 -35.11
C ALA A 309 -24.37 24.46 -33.84
N VAL A 310 -23.28 23.85 -33.40
CA VAL A 310 -23.18 23.12 -32.13
C VAL A 310 -22.07 23.73 -31.28
N THR A 311 -22.40 24.19 -30.08
CA THR A 311 -21.44 24.72 -29.12
C THR A 311 -21.44 23.85 -27.87
N VAL A 312 -20.30 23.24 -27.54
CA VAL A 312 -20.12 22.50 -26.30
C VAL A 312 -19.13 23.25 -25.43
N ARG A 313 -19.51 23.50 -24.18
CA ARG A 313 -18.67 24.19 -23.21
C ARG A 313 -18.68 23.49 -21.86
N THR A 314 -17.50 23.15 -21.34
CA THR A 314 -17.37 22.79 -19.92
C THR A 314 -17.35 24.07 -19.09
N LEU A 315 -18.02 24.07 -17.95
CA LEU A 315 -18.10 25.23 -17.08
C LEU A 315 -16.96 25.21 -16.05
N PRO A 316 -16.47 26.37 -15.59
CA PRO A 316 -15.44 26.41 -14.55
C PRO A 316 -15.89 25.67 -13.27
N PRO A 317 -14.94 25.09 -12.52
CA PRO A 317 -15.25 24.35 -11.30
C PRO A 317 -16.01 25.21 -10.27
N GLY A 318 -17.03 24.61 -9.63
CA GLY A 318 -17.86 25.28 -8.61
C GLY A 318 -19.21 25.80 -9.09
N ARG A 319 -19.64 25.44 -10.31
CA ARG A 319 -21.02 25.59 -10.78
C ARG A 319 -21.77 24.27 -10.72
N SER A 320 -23.09 24.32 -10.53
CA SER A 320 -23.96 23.13 -10.48
C SER A 320 -23.95 22.31 -11.77
N ASN A 321 -23.63 22.95 -12.89
CA ASN A 321 -23.56 22.33 -14.21
C ASN A 321 -22.10 22.17 -14.61
N LEU A 322 -21.76 20.98 -15.06
CA LEU A 322 -20.42 20.53 -15.48
C LEU A 322 -20.20 20.84 -16.98
N VAL A 323 -21.18 20.53 -17.83
CA VAL A 323 -21.12 20.75 -19.30
C VAL A 323 -22.44 21.34 -19.78
N ALA A 324 -22.36 22.30 -20.70
CA ALA A 324 -23.50 22.82 -21.44
C ALA A 324 -23.28 22.59 -22.94
N ILE A 325 -24.24 21.93 -23.58
CA ILE A 325 -24.28 21.69 -25.02
C ILE A 325 -25.44 22.50 -25.58
N LEU A 326 -25.18 23.27 -26.62
CA LEU A 326 -26.17 24.06 -27.33
C LEU A 326 -26.15 23.65 -28.80
N VAL A 327 -27.25 23.06 -29.27
CA VAL A 327 -27.47 22.72 -30.67
C VAL A 327 -28.46 23.71 -31.25
N ARG A 328 -28.03 24.47 -32.27
CA ARG A 328 -28.86 25.39 -33.05
C ARG A 328 -28.99 24.87 -34.46
N ASP A 329 -30.10 24.21 -34.74
CA ASP A 329 -30.52 23.85 -36.10
C ASP A 329 -31.79 24.65 -36.46
N ALA A 330 -32.88 24.01 -36.87
CA ALA A 330 -34.20 24.63 -37.02
C ALA A 330 -34.87 25.00 -35.67
N THR A 331 -34.42 24.38 -34.58
CA THR A 331 -34.84 24.68 -33.18
C THR A 331 -33.60 24.74 -32.28
N GLU A 332 -33.68 25.47 -31.18
CA GLU A 332 -32.61 25.54 -30.18
C GLU A 332 -32.83 24.42 -29.15
N LEU A 333 -31.83 23.54 -29.00
CA LEU A 333 -31.80 22.45 -28.03
C LEU A 333 -30.64 22.69 -27.07
N ARG A 334 -30.94 22.82 -25.78
CA ARG A 334 -29.97 22.92 -24.70
C ARG A 334 -29.92 21.60 -23.93
N ILE A 335 -28.71 21.08 -23.72
CA ILE A 335 -28.44 19.91 -22.87
C ILE A 335 -27.43 20.33 -21.81
N GLU A 336 -27.74 20.06 -20.55
CA GLU A 336 -26.88 20.34 -19.40
C GLU A 336 -26.57 19.05 -18.67
N ILE A 337 -25.32 18.88 -18.28
CA ILE A 337 -24.86 17.74 -17.48
C ILE A 337 -24.35 18.29 -16.15
N THR A 338 -24.84 17.77 -15.03
CA THR A 338 -24.40 18.18 -13.68
C THR A 338 -23.20 17.38 -13.19
N GLU A 339 -22.56 17.82 -12.10
CA GLU A 339 -21.46 17.08 -11.45
C GLU A 339 -21.86 15.66 -11.01
N ASP A 340 -23.14 15.44 -10.70
CA ASP A 340 -23.68 14.13 -10.33
C ASP A 340 -23.98 13.22 -11.54
N GLY A 341 -23.72 13.70 -12.76
CA GLY A 341 -24.00 12.97 -14.02
C GLY A 341 -25.46 12.98 -14.46
N VAL A 342 -26.29 13.86 -13.90
CA VAL A 342 -27.68 14.04 -14.35
C VAL A 342 -27.68 14.86 -15.64
N ILE A 343 -28.33 14.33 -16.67
CA ILE A 343 -28.51 15.00 -17.96
C ILE A 343 -29.90 15.67 -17.95
N ARG A 344 -29.96 16.95 -18.27
CA ARG A 344 -31.21 17.72 -18.45
C ARG A 344 -31.27 18.26 -19.87
N SER A 345 -32.42 18.15 -20.52
CA SER A 345 -32.63 18.74 -21.84
C SER A 345 -33.89 19.61 -21.87
N ASP A 346 -33.89 20.66 -22.70
CA ASP A 346 -35.09 21.50 -22.90
C ASP A 346 -36.29 20.73 -23.51
N LEU A 347 -36.06 19.51 -24.01
CA LEU A 347 -37.12 18.61 -24.47
C LEU A 347 -37.92 17.99 -23.30
N ASP A 348 -37.30 17.85 -22.13
CA ASP A 348 -37.95 17.33 -20.92
C ASP A 348 -38.84 18.38 -20.23
N GLU A 349 -38.61 19.68 -20.50
CA GLU A 349 -39.35 20.80 -19.88
C GLU A 349 -40.56 21.28 -20.68
N ARG A 350 -40.83 20.75 -21.88
CA ARG A 350 -42.05 21.12 -22.65
C ARG A 350 -43.29 20.50 -21.99
N PRO A 351 -44.27 21.30 -21.50
CA PRO A 351 -45.57 20.76 -21.15
C PRO A 351 -46.24 20.26 -22.43
N VAL A 352 -46.62 18.98 -22.44
CA VAL A 352 -47.50 18.42 -23.48
C VAL A 352 -48.81 19.22 -23.44
N ALA A 353 -49.01 20.08 -24.43
CA ALA A 353 -50.30 20.75 -24.62
C ALA A 353 -51.32 19.69 -25.01
N MET A 354 -52.16 19.26 -24.06
CA MET A 354 -53.33 18.45 -24.34
C MET A 354 -54.33 19.31 -25.14
N PRO A 355 -54.85 18.84 -26.28
CA PRO A 355 -55.98 19.50 -26.94
C PRO A 355 -57.18 19.39 -26.02
N ASN A 356 -57.70 20.54 -25.56
CA ASN A 356 -58.95 20.59 -24.82
C ASN A 356 -60.11 20.50 -25.81
N ASP A 357 -60.42 19.27 -26.23
CA ASP A 357 -61.67 18.93 -26.89
C ASP A 357 -62.50 18.03 -25.96
N ALA A 358 -63.77 18.40 -25.85
CA ALA A 358 -64.88 17.71 -25.19
C ALA A 358 -64.88 17.69 -23.65
N LEU A 359 -65.84 18.46 -23.09
CA LEU A 359 -66.93 17.89 -22.30
C LEU A 359 -68.05 18.94 -22.21
N ASP A 360 -68.80 19.06 -23.32
CA ASP A 360 -70.24 19.21 -23.22
C ASP A 360 -70.84 17.81 -22.97
N LEU A 361 -71.93 17.79 -22.20
CA LEU A 361 -72.94 16.74 -22.01
C LEU A 361 -72.95 15.94 -20.69
N GLU A 362 -74.02 16.25 -19.94
CA GLU A 362 -74.85 15.40 -19.06
C GLU A 362 -74.50 15.29 -17.57
N GLY A 363 -75.43 15.82 -16.75
CA GLY A 363 -75.52 15.71 -15.30
C GLY A 363 -76.36 16.81 -14.68
#